data_AF-A0A1G3Y689-F1
#
_entry.id   AF-A0A1G3Y689-F1
#
_cell.length_a   1.000
_cell.length_b   1.000
_cell.length_c   1.000
_cell.angle_alpha   90.00
_cell.angle_beta   90.00
_cell.angle_gamma   90.00
#
_symmetry.space_group_name_H-M   'P 1'
#
loop_
_entity.id
_entity.type
_entity.pdbx_description
1 polymer ?
#
loop_
_entity_poly.entity_id
_entity_poly.type
_entity_poly.pdbx_seq_one_letter_code
_entity_poly.pdbx_strand_id
1 'polypeptide(L)'
;MIFASLISPAAAAPPGATELNGQKVLTLVVREPPALRCNNNMQVAAELANLYKVPVLVVPASLAPASKAPAVYWGDQRIAEDGGDFNGMVGFAQMQDVLEIEGVPKQDKQGRLLEVKKEFEALKSAIKSDQ
;
A
#
# COMPACT_ATOMS: atom_id res chain seq x y z
N MET A 1 6.42 40.83 -12.71
CA MET A 1 6.99 39.46 -12.68
C MET A 1 5.84 38.50 -12.47
N ILE A 2 5.55 37.66 -13.45
CA ILE A 2 4.49 36.64 -13.37
C ILE A 2 5.17 35.36 -12.91
N PHE A 3 4.82 34.87 -11.72
CA PHE A 3 5.22 33.53 -11.28
C PHE A 3 4.37 32.53 -12.06
N ALA A 4 4.98 31.83 -13.01
CA ALA A 4 4.39 30.66 -13.62
C ALA A 4 4.35 29.55 -12.57
N SER A 5 3.15 29.23 -12.08
CA SER A 5 2.94 28.04 -11.26
C SER A 5 3.19 26.81 -12.14
N LEU A 6 4.24 26.06 -11.85
CA LEU A 6 4.42 24.72 -12.39
C LEU A 6 3.30 23.85 -11.82
N ILE A 7 2.23 23.68 -12.58
CA ILE A 7 1.25 22.63 -12.32
C ILE A 7 1.97 21.33 -12.68
N SER A 8 2.60 20.70 -11.69
CA SER A 8 2.90 19.27 -11.77
C SER A 8 1.58 18.56 -12.15
N PRO A 9 1.60 17.59 -13.06
CA PRO A 9 0.41 16.79 -13.34
C PRO A 9 -0.06 16.28 -11.99
N ALA A 10 -1.29 16.63 -11.61
CA ALA A 10 -1.86 16.29 -10.31
C ALA A 10 -1.59 14.80 -10.08
N ALA A 11 -0.74 14.48 -9.09
CA ALA A 11 -0.61 13.11 -8.64
C ALA A 11 -2.04 12.66 -8.33
N ALA A 12 -2.47 11.55 -8.94
CA ALA A 12 -3.83 11.08 -8.79
C ALA A 12 -4.15 10.99 -7.31
N ALA A 13 -5.21 11.70 -6.87
CA ALA A 13 -5.61 11.65 -5.48
C ALA A 13 -5.98 10.20 -5.13
N PRO A 14 -5.59 9.71 -3.93
CA PRO A 14 -5.97 8.38 -3.50
C PRO A 14 -7.49 8.20 -3.53
N PRO A 15 -7.98 7.04 -4.00
CA PRO A 15 -9.41 6.76 -3.96
C PRO A 15 -9.87 6.49 -2.52
N GLY A 16 -11.05 6.99 -2.17
CA GLY A 16 -11.68 6.72 -0.86
C GLY A 16 -11.16 7.60 0.27
N ALA A 17 -11.31 7.12 1.51
CA ALA A 17 -10.88 7.84 2.70
C ALA A 17 -9.35 7.77 2.85
N THR A 18 -8.73 8.92 3.07
CA THR A 18 -7.28 9.04 3.27
C THR A 18 -6.91 9.09 4.75
N GLU A 19 -7.88 9.38 5.62
CA GLU A 19 -7.76 9.31 7.07
C GLU A 19 -8.99 8.64 7.71
N LEU A 20 -8.77 7.98 8.85
CA LEU A 20 -9.80 7.41 9.71
C LEU A 20 -9.43 7.70 11.17
N ASN A 21 -10.30 8.40 11.91
CA ASN A 21 -10.08 8.77 13.31
C ASN A 21 -8.74 9.51 13.57
N GLY A 22 -8.34 10.38 12.64
CA GLY A 22 -7.07 11.13 12.72
C GLY A 22 -5.82 10.31 12.40
N GLN A 23 -5.99 9.10 11.84
CA GLN A 23 -4.89 8.25 11.39
C GLN A 23 -4.97 8.05 9.87
N LYS A 24 -3.84 8.21 9.18
CA LYS A 24 -3.71 7.94 7.74
C LYS A 24 -4.05 6.49 7.40
N VAL A 25 -4.67 6.31 6.22
CA VAL A 25 -5.08 5.01 5.68
C VAL A 25 -4.01 4.52 4.69
N LEU A 26 -3.68 3.23 4.75
CA LEU A 26 -2.91 2.53 3.72
C LEU A 26 -3.86 2.08 2.62
N THR A 27 -3.85 2.77 1.48
CA THR A 27 -4.74 2.48 0.36
C THR A 27 -4.00 1.74 -0.74
N LEU A 28 -4.53 0.57 -1.14
CA LEU A 28 -4.02 -0.25 -2.24
C LEU A 28 -4.99 -0.20 -3.42
N VAL A 29 -4.54 0.29 -4.57
CA VAL A 29 -5.31 0.17 -5.83
C VAL A 29 -4.85 -1.08 -6.55
N VAL A 30 -5.78 -2.02 -6.76
CA VAL A 30 -5.47 -3.39 -7.18
C VAL A 30 -6.13 -3.71 -8.52
N ARG A 31 -5.36 -4.31 -9.45
CA ARG A 31 -5.90 -4.84 -10.71
C ARG A 31 -6.88 -5.97 -10.43
N GLU A 32 -7.84 -6.14 -11.32
CA GLU A 32 -8.83 -7.21 -11.25
C GLU A 32 -8.67 -8.12 -12.49
N PRO A 33 -8.26 -9.39 -12.32
CA PRO A 33 -7.79 -10.03 -11.09
C PRO A 33 -6.40 -9.51 -10.61
N PRO A 34 -6.05 -9.67 -9.32
CA PRO A 34 -4.75 -9.23 -8.79
C PRO A 34 -3.59 -9.98 -9.44
N ALA A 35 -2.67 -9.24 -10.06
CA ALA A 35 -1.41 -9.76 -10.58
C ALA A 35 -0.30 -9.79 -9.49
N LEU A 36 0.88 -10.33 -9.82
CA LEU A 36 2.02 -10.48 -8.90
C LEU A 36 2.29 -9.25 -8.01
N ARG A 37 2.36 -8.06 -8.60
CA ARG A 37 2.64 -6.80 -7.88
C ARG A 37 1.52 -6.40 -6.92
N CYS A 38 0.27 -6.63 -7.29
CA CYS A 38 -0.88 -6.40 -6.41
C CYS A 38 -0.85 -7.37 -5.23
N ASN A 39 -0.60 -8.65 -5.50
CA ASN A 39 -0.47 -9.67 -4.45
C ASN A 39 0.67 -9.32 -3.48
N ASN A 40 1.82 -8.85 -3.98
CA ASN A 40 2.91 -8.38 -3.12
C ASN A 40 2.44 -7.29 -2.14
N ASN A 41 1.79 -6.24 -2.63
CA ASN A 41 1.36 -5.12 -1.79
C ASN A 41 0.31 -5.55 -0.75
N MET A 42 -0.59 -6.48 -1.11
CA MET A 42 -1.55 -7.05 -0.17
C MET A 42 -0.87 -7.86 0.93
N GLN A 43 0.15 -8.65 0.60
CA GLN A 43 0.94 -9.41 1.60
C GLN A 43 1.71 -8.46 2.52
N VAL A 44 2.32 -7.40 1.97
CA VAL A 44 2.98 -6.36 2.77
C VAL A 44 1.99 -5.67 3.71
N ALA A 45 0.80 -5.29 3.23
CA ALA A 45 -0.23 -4.68 4.08
C ALA A 45 -0.69 -5.62 5.20
N ALA A 46 -0.84 -6.92 4.91
CA ALA A 46 -1.17 -7.92 5.92
C ALA A 46 -0.07 -8.05 6.99
N GLU A 47 1.21 -8.07 6.58
CA GLU A 47 2.35 -8.09 7.50
C GLU A 47 2.38 -6.84 8.39
N LEU A 48 2.21 -5.65 7.81
CA LEU A 48 2.21 -4.39 8.55
C LEU A 48 1.04 -4.33 9.54
N ALA A 49 -0.16 -4.74 9.14
CA ALA A 49 -1.34 -4.73 10.02
C ALA A 49 -1.22 -5.70 11.22
N ASN A 50 -0.34 -6.70 11.12
CA ASN A 50 -0.03 -7.60 12.24
C ASN A 50 0.93 -7.00 13.28
N LEU A 51 1.63 -5.91 12.93
CA LEU A 51 2.61 -5.23 13.79
C LEU A 51 2.14 -3.85 14.24
N TYR A 52 1.45 -3.14 13.35
CA TYR A 52 1.00 -1.77 13.50
C TYR A 52 -0.52 -1.70 13.38
N LYS A 53 -1.14 -0.76 14.08
CA LYS A 53 -2.59 -0.49 14.01
C LYS A 53 -2.88 0.28 12.72
N VAL A 54 -2.81 -0.36 11.56
CA VAL A 54 -2.94 0.31 10.25
C VAL A 54 -4.34 0.12 9.67
N PRO A 55 -5.09 1.19 9.37
CA PRO A 55 -6.29 1.10 8.53
C PRO A 55 -5.87 0.75 7.11
N VAL A 56 -6.36 -0.36 6.57
CA VAL A 56 -6.07 -0.80 5.18
C VAL A 56 -7.33 -0.70 4.34
N LEU A 57 -7.25 0.00 3.22
CA LEU A 57 -8.30 0.10 2.21
C LEU A 57 -7.82 -0.53 0.91
N VAL A 58 -8.51 -1.56 0.43
CA VAL A 58 -8.23 -2.17 -0.89
C VAL A 58 -9.30 -1.69 -1.87
N VAL A 59 -8.87 -1.04 -2.95
CA VAL A 59 -9.75 -0.47 -3.97
C VAL A 59 -9.49 -1.16 -5.32
N PRO A 60 -10.54 -1.69 -5.96
CA PRO A 60 -10.47 -2.16 -7.34
C PRO A 60 -10.05 -1.08 -8.34
N ALA A 61 -9.21 -1.42 -9.31
CA ALA A 61 -8.78 -0.49 -10.37
C ALA A 61 -9.98 0.06 -11.18
N SER A 62 -11.01 -0.75 -11.40
CA SER A 62 -12.26 -0.32 -12.05
C SER A 62 -13.00 0.80 -11.31
N LEU A 63 -12.76 0.96 -10.00
CA LEU A 63 -13.35 1.98 -9.14
C LEU A 63 -12.38 3.14 -8.82
N ALA A 64 -11.17 3.12 -9.38
CA ALA A 64 -10.13 4.12 -9.16
C ALA A 64 -9.53 4.62 -10.49
N PRO A 65 -10.34 5.19 -11.41
CA PRO A 65 -9.92 5.48 -12.78
C PRO A 65 -8.78 6.52 -12.89
N ALA A 66 -8.56 7.31 -11.84
CA ALA A 66 -7.47 8.26 -11.78
C ALA A 66 -6.11 7.60 -11.44
N SER A 67 -6.10 6.41 -10.82
CA SER A 67 -4.89 5.73 -10.37
C SER A 67 -4.45 4.64 -11.34
N LYS A 68 -3.15 4.51 -11.59
CA LYS A 68 -2.62 3.39 -12.38
C LYS A 68 -2.30 2.19 -11.48
N ALA A 69 -3.13 1.17 -11.54
CA ALA A 69 -2.95 -0.04 -10.73
C ALA A 69 -1.77 -0.91 -11.22
N PRO A 70 -0.94 -1.45 -10.31
CA PRO A 70 -0.98 -1.28 -8.86
C PRO A 70 -0.52 0.11 -8.40
N ALA A 71 -1.24 0.68 -7.43
CA ALA A 71 -0.81 1.88 -6.72
C ALA A 71 -0.94 1.70 -5.21
N VAL A 72 -0.07 2.37 -4.45
CA VAL A 72 -0.04 2.35 -2.98
C VAL A 72 0.03 3.78 -2.47
N TYR A 73 -0.85 4.11 -1.54
CA TYR A 73 -0.92 5.42 -0.91
C TYR A 73 -0.86 5.29 0.62
N TRP A 74 -0.26 6.29 1.27
CA TRP A 74 -0.30 6.50 2.71
C TRP A 74 -0.92 7.88 2.99
N GLY A 75 -2.18 7.88 3.43
CA GLY A 75 -2.98 9.11 3.42
C GLY A 75 -3.07 9.68 2.01
N ASP A 76 -2.77 10.97 1.85
CA ASP A 76 -2.74 11.65 0.55
C ASP A 76 -1.45 11.40 -0.25
N GLN A 77 -0.43 10.78 0.36
CA GLN A 77 0.86 10.58 -0.26
C GLN A 77 0.87 9.31 -1.11
N ARG A 78 1.17 9.44 -2.40
CA ARG A 78 1.44 8.30 -3.28
C ARG A 78 2.84 7.75 -2.99
N ILE A 79 2.91 6.47 -2.64
CA ILE A 79 4.16 5.77 -2.35
C ILE A 79 4.66 5.02 -3.59
N ALA A 80 3.78 4.35 -4.31
CA ALA A 80 4.12 3.60 -5.51
C ALA A 80 2.97 3.64 -6.54
N GLU A 81 3.31 3.58 -7.82
CA GLU A 81 2.33 3.53 -8.93
C GLU A 81 2.91 2.78 -10.14
N ASP A 82 2.06 2.06 -10.88
CA ASP A 82 2.45 1.35 -12.10
C ASP A 82 3.01 2.29 -13.17
N GLY A 83 4.21 1.99 -13.66
CA GLY A 83 4.95 2.86 -14.57
C GLY A 83 5.48 4.15 -13.92
N GLY A 84 5.38 4.28 -12.60
CA GLY A 84 5.92 5.38 -11.81
C GLY A 84 6.80 4.88 -10.66
N ASP A 85 6.67 5.50 -9.49
CA ASP A 85 7.48 5.19 -8.31
C ASP A 85 7.38 3.70 -7.94
N PHE A 86 8.56 3.09 -7.78
CA PHE A 86 8.76 1.67 -7.48
C PHE A 86 7.99 0.71 -8.40
N ASN A 87 7.56 1.18 -9.57
CA ASN A 87 6.72 0.45 -10.52
C ASN A 87 5.48 -0.19 -9.86
N GLY A 88 4.90 0.50 -8.88
CA GLY A 88 3.67 0.09 -8.21
C GLY A 88 3.86 -1.00 -7.15
N MET A 89 5.08 -1.25 -6.70
CA MET A 89 5.36 -2.20 -5.60
C MET A 89 6.03 -1.52 -4.42
N VAL A 90 5.64 -1.92 -3.21
CA VAL A 90 6.32 -1.52 -1.99
C VAL A 90 6.96 -2.72 -1.29
N GLY A 91 8.04 -2.47 -0.56
CA GLY A 91 8.65 -3.44 0.34
C GLY A 91 8.15 -3.29 1.77
N PHE A 92 8.23 -4.37 2.56
CA PHE A 92 7.88 -4.32 3.98
C PHE A 92 8.72 -3.30 4.75
N ALA A 93 10.06 -3.33 4.63
CA ALA A 93 10.95 -2.42 5.35
C ALA A 93 10.68 -0.95 4.98
N GLN A 94 10.50 -0.67 3.69
CA GLN A 94 10.15 0.67 3.20
C GLN A 94 8.88 1.20 3.86
N MET A 95 7.82 0.41 3.91
CA MET A 95 6.57 0.84 4.53
C MET A 95 6.69 0.90 6.05
N GLN A 96 7.46 0.01 6.66
CA GLN A 96 7.75 0.06 8.09
C GLN A 96 8.42 1.39 8.47
N ASP A 97 9.42 1.84 7.70
CA ASP A 97 10.08 3.13 7.92
C ASP A 97 9.08 4.29 7.84
N VAL A 98 8.16 4.27 6.85
CA VAL A 98 7.09 5.27 6.73
C VAL A 98 6.21 5.29 7.99
N LEU A 99 5.76 4.13 8.47
CA LEU A 99 4.91 4.03 9.65
C LEU A 99 5.64 4.49 10.92
N GLU A 100 6.93 4.19 11.05
CA GLU A 100 7.73 4.59 12.22
C GLU A 100 8.02 6.09 12.24
N ILE A 101 8.34 6.69 11.09
CA ILE A 101 8.50 8.15 10.96
C ILE A 101 7.20 8.88 11.31
N GLU A 102 6.06 8.34 10.89
CA GLU A 102 4.73 8.91 11.13
C GLU A 102 4.17 8.56 12.53
N GLY A 103 4.94 7.83 13.35
CA GLY A 103 4.57 7.53 14.73
C GLY A 103 3.35 6.60 14.85
N VAL A 104 3.11 5.73 13.87
CA VAL A 104 1.96 4.83 13.88
C VAL A 104 2.07 3.83 15.04
N PRO A 105 1.02 3.70 15.88
CA PRO A 105 1.08 2.85 17.05
C PRO A 105 1.18 1.37 16.68
N LYS A 106 1.96 0.63 17.46
CA LYS A 106 2.06 -0.84 17.36
C LYS A 106 0.82 -1.52 17.93
N GLN A 107 0.56 -2.75 17.47
CA GLN A 107 -0.46 -3.61 18.06
C GLN A 107 -0.10 -3.96 19.52
N ASP A 108 -1.11 -4.02 20.40
CA ASP A 108 -0.89 -4.35 21.82
C ASP A 108 -0.58 -5.86 22.01
N LYS A 109 -0.97 -6.67 21.02
CA LYS A 109 -0.72 -8.11 20.95
C LYS A 109 -0.07 -8.44 19.62
N GLN A 110 0.74 -9.49 19.62
CA GLN A 110 1.32 -10.00 18.40
C GLN A 110 0.22 -10.47 17.43
N GLY A 111 0.29 -10.01 16.19
CA GLY A 111 -0.58 -10.50 15.13
C GLY A 111 -0.31 -11.97 14.80
N ARG A 112 -1.37 -12.71 14.48
CA ARG A 112 -1.32 -14.17 14.31
C ARG A 112 -0.66 -14.63 13.01
N LEU A 113 -0.44 -13.74 12.05
CA LEU A 113 0.26 -14.07 10.81
C LEU A 113 1.69 -14.56 11.09
N LEU A 114 2.29 -14.10 12.20
CA LEU A 114 3.61 -14.53 12.64
C LEU A 114 3.63 -15.95 13.23
N GLU A 115 2.49 -16.48 13.68
CA GLU A 115 2.35 -17.85 14.17
C GLU A 115 2.41 -18.87 13.03
N VAL A 116 2.01 -18.46 11.81
CA VAL A 116 1.96 -19.29 10.60
C VAL A 116 3.03 -18.86 9.58
N LYS A 117 4.17 -18.37 10.08
CA LYS A 117 5.23 -17.78 9.26
C LYS A 117 5.68 -18.69 8.12
N LYS A 118 5.78 -20.00 8.37
CA LYS A 118 6.23 -20.97 7.35
C LYS A 118 5.24 -21.05 6.18
N GLU A 119 3.96 -21.21 6.49
CA GLU A 119 2.87 -21.29 5.51
C GLU A 119 2.74 -19.98 4.74
N PHE A 120 2.90 -18.86 5.44
CA PHE A 120 2.83 -17.54 4.84
C PHE A 120 3.99 -17.27 3.87
N GLU A 121 5.23 -17.63 4.23
CA GLU A 121 6.37 -17.52 3.32
C GLU A 121 6.28 -18.52 2.14
N ALA A 122 5.70 -19.69 2.35
CA ALA A 122 5.41 -20.63 1.28
C ALA A 122 4.40 -20.05 0.28
N LEU A 123 3.32 -19.41 0.76
CA LEU A 123 2.35 -18.71 -0.08
C LEU A 123 3.00 -17.57 -0.87
N LYS A 124 3.81 -16.73 -0.21
CA LYS A 124 4.57 -15.65 -0.88
C LYS A 124 5.49 -16.18 -1.97
N SER A 125 6.08 -17.35 -1.75
CA SER A 125 6.95 -18.01 -2.74
C SER A 125 6.15 -18.57 -3.91
N ALA A 126 5.02 -19.24 -3.65
CA ALA A 126 4.16 -19.82 -4.69
C ALA A 126 3.59 -18.75 -5.63
N ILE A 127 3.14 -17.62 -5.09
CA ILE A 127 2.65 -16.48 -5.89
C ILE A 127 3.73 -15.95 -6.86
N LYS A 128 5.01 -16.02 -6.47
CA LYS A 128 6.13 -15.59 -7.31
C LYS A 128 6.51 -16.62 -8.37
N SER A 129 6.21 -17.90 -8.16
CA SER A 129 6.57 -18.98 -9.09
C SER A 129 5.51 -19.27 -10.15
N ASP A 130 4.25 -18.88 -9.92
CA ASP A 130 3.12 -19.18 -10.81
C ASP A 130 2.92 -18.14 -11.95
N GLN A 131 3.89 -17.26 -12.20
CA GLN A 131 3.88 -16.27 -13.29
C GLN A 131 5.17 -16.26 -14.11
#